data_AF-A0A560VHN8-F1
#
_entry.id   AF-A0A560VHN8-F1
#
_cell.length_a   1.000
_cell.length_b   1.000
_cell.length_c   1.000
_cell.angle_alpha   90.00
_cell.angle_beta   90.00
_cell.angle_gamma   90.00
#
_symmetry.space_group_name_H-M   'P 1'
#
loop_
_entity.id
_entity.type
_entity.pdbx_description
1 polymer ?
#
loop_
_entity_poly.entity_id
_entity_poly.type
_entity_poly.pdbx_seq_one_letter_code
_entity_poly.pdbx_strand_id
1 'polypeptide(L)'
;MKSIRYAVLFVTAAMSIGAASQAAQAQGKSRTDVVDELKVAQHEGAVPAGKTQYPPSTDMVERNKDLHGMTVHPRESDPKVDAHDKLGSR
;
A
#
# COMPACT_ATOMS: atom_id res chain seq x y z
N MET A 1 -22.99 51.09 8.14
CA MET A 1 -22.08 50.07 8.73
C MET A 1 -22.69 48.66 8.75
N LYS A 2 -23.30 48.18 7.65
CA LYS A 2 -23.90 46.83 7.56
C LYS A 2 -23.27 45.99 6.44
N SER A 3 -22.76 46.65 5.41
CA SER A 3 -21.99 46.05 4.29
C SER A 3 -20.66 45.43 4.71
N ILE A 4 -19.99 45.99 5.72
CA ILE A 4 -18.70 45.49 6.23
C ILE A 4 -18.86 44.11 6.89
N ARG A 5 -20.01 43.85 7.53
CA ARG A 5 -20.29 42.56 8.19
C ARG A 5 -20.46 41.41 7.19
N TYR A 6 -21.01 41.70 6.01
CA TYR A 6 -21.17 40.72 4.94
C TYR A 6 -19.85 40.46 4.18
N ALA A 7 -18.99 41.48 4.06
CA ALA A 7 -17.66 41.31 3.49
C ALA A 7 -16.76 40.39 4.35
N VAL A 8 -16.86 40.47 5.68
CA VAL A 8 -16.12 39.58 6.59
C VAL A 8 -16.61 38.13 6.53
N LEU A 9 -17.92 37.90 6.34
CA LEU A 9 -18.49 36.55 6.20
C LEU A 9 -18.08 35.84 4.90
N PHE A 10 -17.82 36.59 3.82
CA PHE A 10 -17.35 36.00 2.55
C PHE A 10 -15.88 35.59 2.58
N VAL A 11 -15.04 36.34 3.30
CA VAL A 11 -13.60 36.06 3.40
C VAL A 11 -13.31 34.79 4.21
N THR A 12 -14.12 34.47 5.23
CA THR A 12 -13.95 33.25 6.04
C THR A 12 -14.41 31.97 5.32
N ALA A 13 -15.40 32.06 4.43
CA ALA A 13 -15.92 30.91 3.68
C ALA A 13 -14.96 30.42 2.58
N ALA A 14 -14.17 31.30 1.96
CA ALA A 14 -13.24 30.93 0.90
C ALA A 14 -11.98 30.18 1.41
N MET A 15 -11.62 30.33 2.69
CA MET A 15 -10.41 29.74 3.26
C MET A 15 -10.54 28.24 3.62
N SER A 16 -11.76 27.69 3.64
CA SER A 16 -11.99 26.30 4.07
C SER A 16 -11.90 25.26 2.94
N ILE A 17 -11.80 25.68 1.68
CA ILE A 17 -11.73 24.77 0.51
C ILE A 17 -10.30 24.25 0.26
N GLY A 18 -9.27 24.91 0.78
CA GLY A 18 -7.86 24.55 0.54
C GLY A 18 -7.32 23.37 1.37
N ALA A 19 -8.02 22.94 2.41
CA ALA A 19 -7.52 21.90 3.33
C ALA A 19 -7.82 20.45 2.89
N ALA A 20 -8.80 20.25 2.01
CA ALA A 20 -9.21 18.91 1.56
C ALA A 20 -8.28 18.30 0.50
N SER A 21 -7.44 19.11 -0.16
CA SER A 21 -6.52 18.66 -1.21
C SER A 21 -5.18 18.14 -0.70
N GLN A 22 -4.83 18.37 0.57
CA GLN A 22 -3.56 17.87 1.12
C GLN A 22 -3.54 16.34 1.28
N ALA A 23 -4.69 15.68 1.41
CA ALA A 23 -4.78 14.22 1.42
C ALA A 23 -4.46 13.60 0.04
N ALA A 24 -4.65 14.33 -1.06
CA ALA A 24 -4.23 13.92 -2.40
C ALA A 24 -2.75 14.23 -2.69
N GLN A 25 -2.12 15.07 -1.86
CA GLN A 25 -0.68 15.34 -1.83
C GLN A 25 0.04 14.45 -0.81
N ALA A 26 -0.58 13.34 -0.37
CA ALA A 26 0.16 12.24 0.23
C ALA A 26 1.28 11.91 -0.77
N GLN A 27 2.53 12.21 -0.42
CA GLN A 27 3.68 11.80 -1.19
C GLN A 27 3.50 10.31 -1.47
N GLY A 28 3.18 9.98 -2.72
CA GLY A 28 2.89 8.60 -3.10
C GLY A 28 4.03 7.72 -2.63
N LYS A 29 3.68 6.56 -2.09
CA LYS A 29 4.64 5.56 -1.60
C LYS A 29 5.77 5.44 -2.62
N SER A 30 7.02 5.57 -2.18
CA SER A 30 8.13 5.62 -3.12
C SER A 30 8.23 4.28 -3.86
N ARG A 31 8.85 4.25 -5.04
CA ARG A 31 8.98 2.99 -5.79
C ARG A 31 9.64 1.90 -4.96
N THR A 32 10.62 2.25 -4.13
CA THR A 32 11.28 1.31 -3.22
C THR A 32 10.30 0.76 -2.19
N ASP A 33 9.47 1.61 -1.61
CA ASP A 33 8.47 1.19 -0.61
C ASP A 33 7.38 0.30 -1.22
N VAL A 34 6.98 0.55 -2.48
CA VAL A 34 6.02 -0.30 -3.19
C VAL A 34 6.62 -1.66 -3.52
N VAL A 35 7.88 -1.69 -3.95
CA VAL A 35 8.58 -2.95 -4.22
C VAL A 35 8.75 -3.78 -2.95
N ASP A 36 9.07 -3.13 -1.83
CA ASP A 36 9.18 -3.83 -0.54
C ASP A 36 7.83 -4.35 -0.06
N GLU A 37 6.75 -3.59 -0.23
CA GLU A 37 5.39 -4.08 0.04
C GLU A 37 5.01 -5.28 -0.85
N LEU A 38 5.37 -5.26 -2.13
CA LEU A 38 5.09 -6.37 -3.03
C LEU A 38 5.86 -7.64 -2.65
N LYS A 39 7.09 -7.52 -2.16
CA LYS A 39 7.86 -8.66 -1.64
C LYS A 39 7.18 -9.26 -0.42
N VAL A 40 6.72 -8.41 0.51
CA VAL A 40 5.93 -8.88 1.67
C VAL A 40 4.64 -9.57 1.21
N ALA A 41 3.91 -8.97 0.27
CA ALA A 41 2.68 -9.56 -0.27
C ALA A 41 2.94 -10.90 -0.99
N GLN A 42 4.10 -11.06 -1.61
CA GLN A 42 4.50 -12.32 -2.24
C GLN A 42 4.80 -13.40 -1.19
N HIS A 43 5.54 -13.05 -0.13
CA HIS A 43 5.79 -13.94 1.01
C HIS A 43 4.47 -14.42 1.64
N GLU A 44 3.51 -13.51 1.83
CA GLU A 44 2.18 -13.86 2.35
C GLU A 44 1.27 -14.58 1.35
N GLY A 45 1.74 -14.86 0.12
CA GLY A 45 0.97 -15.55 -0.91
C GLY A 45 -0.15 -14.73 -1.57
N ALA A 46 -0.28 -13.45 -1.23
CA ALA A 46 -1.35 -12.56 -1.69
C ALA A 46 -1.19 -12.10 -3.14
N VAL A 47 0.00 -12.29 -3.75
CA VAL A 47 0.25 -11.95 -5.16
C VAL A 47 -0.21 -13.10 -6.07
N PRO A 48 -1.26 -12.92 -6.89
CA PRO A 48 -1.71 -13.94 -7.81
C PRO A 48 -0.73 -14.08 -8.99
N ALA A 49 -0.56 -15.31 -9.50
CA ALA A 49 0.32 -15.57 -10.63
C ALA A 49 -0.20 -14.97 -11.96
N GLY A 50 -1.52 -14.83 -12.10
CA GLY A 50 -2.18 -14.37 -13.32
C GLY A 50 -3.05 -13.13 -13.13
N LYS A 51 -3.16 -12.31 -14.19
CA LYS A 51 -3.96 -11.08 -14.21
C LYS A 51 -5.47 -11.32 -14.06
N THR A 52 -5.95 -12.52 -14.37
CA THR A 52 -7.37 -12.92 -14.30
C THR A 52 -7.77 -13.48 -12.94
N GLN A 53 -6.82 -13.63 -12.02
CA GLN A 53 -7.02 -14.32 -10.74
C GLN A 53 -7.24 -13.34 -9.59
N TYR A 54 -7.95 -12.25 -9.87
CA TYR A 54 -8.26 -11.21 -8.90
C TYR A 54 -9.76 -11.19 -8.56
N PRO A 55 -10.12 -11.14 -7.26
CA PRO A 55 -9.24 -11.28 -6.08
C PRO A 55 -8.74 -12.74 -5.89
N PRO A 56 -7.56 -12.95 -5.28
CA PRO A 56 -7.07 -14.28 -4.98
C PRO A 56 -8.02 -15.00 -3.99
N SER A 57 -8.28 -16.28 -4.24
CA SER A 57 -9.00 -17.13 -3.27
C SER A 57 -8.07 -17.54 -2.13
N THR A 58 -8.64 -17.92 -0.98
CA THR A 58 -7.89 -18.40 0.18
C THR A 58 -6.98 -19.59 -0.16
N ASP A 59 -7.48 -20.54 -0.96
CA ASP A 59 -6.72 -21.72 -1.37
C ASP A 59 -5.56 -21.37 -2.32
N MET A 60 -5.69 -20.27 -3.06
CA MET A 60 -4.58 -19.73 -3.84
C MET A 60 -3.53 -19.08 -2.97
N VAL A 61 -3.95 -18.30 -1.97
CA VAL A 61 -3.02 -17.66 -1.02
C VAL A 61 -2.20 -18.70 -0.29
N GLU A 62 -2.83 -19.74 0.26
CA GLU A 62 -2.14 -20.81 0.99
C GLU A 62 -1.12 -21.54 0.11
N ARG A 63 -1.55 -21.98 -1.08
CA ARG A 63 -0.65 -22.62 -2.05
C ARG A 63 0.50 -21.71 -2.46
N ASN A 64 0.25 -20.43 -2.67
CA ASN A 64 1.32 -19.49 -3.05
C ASN A 64 2.33 -19.33 -1.91
N LYS A 65 1.86 -19.28 -0.66
CA LYS A 65 2.70 -19.25 0.54
C LYS A 65 3.54 -20.52 0.66
N ASP A 66 2.95 -21.70 0.44
CA ASP A 66 3.68 -22.97 0.42
C ASP A 66 4.76 -23.00 -0.65
N LEU A 67 4.41 -22.59 -1.88
CA LEU A 67 5.37 -22.52 -2.99
C LEU A 67 6.50 -21.54 -2.72
N HIS A 68 6.20 -20.38 -2.13
CA HIS A 68 7.21 -19.40 -1.72
C HIS A 68 8.14 -19.99 -0.66
N GLY A 69 7.58 -20.61 0.39
CA GLY A 69 8.35 -21.29 1.42
C GLY A 69 9.27 -22.38 0.86
N MET A 70 8.76 -23.24 -0.03
CA MET A 70 9.56 -24.31 -0.65
C MET A 70 10.71 -23.79 -1.53
N THR A 71 10.55 -22.64 -2.17
CA THR A 71 11.52 -22.12 -3.15
C THR A 71 12.50 -21.12 -2.55
N VAL A 72 12.03 -20.27 -1.63
CA VAL A 72 12.80 -19.19 -1.00
C VAL A 72 13.34 -19.62 0.36
N HIS A 73 12.59 -20.43 1.12
CA HIS A 73 12.93 -20.90 2.47
C HIS A 73 12.91 -22.44 2.64
N PRO A 74 13.64 -23.21 1.81
CA PRO A 74 13.49 -24.67 1.71
C PRO A 74 13.81 -25.48 2.97
N ARG A 75 14.37 -24.85 4.02
CA ARG A 75 14.77 -25.52 5.28
C ARG A 75 14.08 -24.93 6.50
N GLU A 76 13.08 -24.08 6.31
CA GLU A 76 12.35 -23.41 7.39
C GLU A 76 10.90 -23.86 7.39
N SER A 77 10.39 -24.20 8.58
CA SER A 77 9.01 -24.68 8.74
C SER A 77 7.99 -23.55 8.90
N ASP A 78 8.44 -22.36 9.29
CA ASP A 78 7.62 -21.16 9.47
C ASP A 78 8.48 -19.96 9.05
N PRO A 79 8.66 -19.77 7.73
CA PRO A 79 9.52 -18.72 7.22
C PRO A 79 8.95 -17.35 7.61
N LYS A 80 9.83 -16.49 8.07
CA LYS A 80 9.50 -15.08 8.34
C LYS A 80 10.04 -14.25 7.20
N VAL A 81 9.38 -13.13 6.97
CA VAL A 81 9.87 -12.13 6.03
C VAL A 81 11.29 -11.70 6.42
N ASP A 82 12.26 -11.96 5.56
CA ASP A 82 13.68 -11.73 5.87
C ASP A 82 14.53 -11.34 4.65
N ALA A 83 15.86 -11.57 4.73
CA ALA A 83 16.79 -11.23 3.65
C ALA A 83 16.58 -12.08 2.38
N HIS A 84 15.99 -13.27 2.49
CA HIS A 84 15.67 -14.13 1.36
C HIS A 84 14.59 -13.50 0.46
N ASP A 85 13.70 -12.68 1.04
CA ASP A 85 12.68 -11.88 0.31
C ASP A 85 13.25 -10.62 -0.35
N LYS A 86 14.56 -10.34 -0.16
CA LYS A 86 15.28 -9.18 -0.74
C LYS A 86 14.74 -7.82 -0.30
N LEU A 87 14.18 -7.70 0.90
CA LEU A 87 13.75 -6.39 1.44
C LEU A 87 14.92 -5.39 1.49
N GLY A 88 14.69 -4.13 1.09
CA GLY A 88 15.67 -3.05 1.24
C GLY A 88 16.94 -3.14 0.39
N SER A 89 17.08 -4.15 -0.47
CA SER A 89 18.20 -4.25 -1.42
C SER A 89 17.99 -3.29 -2.60
N ARG A 90 18.78 -2.21 -2.65
CA ARG A 90 18.85 -1.27 -3.78
C ARG A 90 20.10 -1.53 -4.61
#